data_AF-A0A1C4U4E5-F1
#
_entry.id   AF-A0A1C4U4E5-F1
#
_cell.length_a   1.000
_cell.length_b   1.000
_cell.length_c   1.000
_cell.angle_alpha   90.00
_cell.angle_beta   90.00
_cell.angle_gamma   90.00
#
_symmetry.space_group_name_H-M   'P 1'
#
loop_
_entity.id
_entity.type
_entity.pdbx_description
1 polymer ?
#
loop_
_entity_poly.entity_id
_entity_poly.type
_entity_poly.pdbx_seq_one_letter_code
_entity_poly.pdbx_strand_id
1 'polypeptide(L)'
;MSAFARIDTMWDAPVEHIATAAEEVELIAAAGAGDEDALLRLFASYVPHLCQAVGAYTKVLPLDDARQAAFLGLVSAVRAFDPAQSDRLVSVIRQHAHAELSAAAQAAGTGFTVPSRTVERFFGILAKAGNDVAEAAKIAPAYEMTADTFYSVLGAVTAGASLETALEARGDAVFGNVVAPREIADAEDRVLVELAFRAVDDFERDVCRLAYGFSDFDPVPDAEIGHRLGKFSRLKIQRTRTRALGKMRSALGALNA
;
A
#
# COMPACT_ATOMS: atom_id res chain seq x y z
N MET A 1 -3.07 30.73 17.75
CA MET A 1 -3.18 29.26 17.92
C MET A 1 -4.13 28.77 16.86
N SER A 2 -3.71 27.84 16.01
CA SER A 2 -4.57 27.25 14.96
C SER A 2 -5.77 26.54 15.59
N ALA A 3 -6.94 26.58 14.95
CA ALA A 3 -8.15 25.89 15.38
C ALA A 3 -7.90 24.39 15.66
N PHE A 4 -6.99 23.76 14.90
CA PHE A 4 -6.59 22.36 15.10
C PHE A 4 -5.91 22.07 16.44
N ALA A 5 -5.15 23.02 16.99
CA ALA A 5 -4.50 22.85 18.30
C ALA A 5 -5.51 22.90 19.47
N ARG A 6 -6.70 23.47 19.24
CA ARG A 6 -7.77 23.50 20.25
C ARG A 6 -8.54 22.18 20.30
N ILE A 7 -8.75 21.53 19.16
CA ILE A 7 -9.55 20.30 19.04
C ILE A 7 -8.99 19.16 19.90
N ASP A 8 -7.67 19.00 19.94
CA ASP A 8 -7.04 17.91 20.71
C ASP A 8 -7.36 18.01 22.21
N THR A 9 -7.24 19.22 22.78
CA THR A 9 -7.58 19.47 24.19
C THR A 9 -9.09 19.39 24.49
N MET A 10 -9.93 19.50 23.47
CA MET A 10 -11.39 19.50 23.63
C MET A 10 -11.98 18.11 23.77
N TRP A 11 -11.28 17.06 23.36
CA TRP A 11 -11.71 15.67 23.58
C TRP A 11 -11.86 15.32 25.05
N ASP A 12 -11.06 15.96 25.91
CA ASP A 12 -11.03 15.74 27.35
C ASP A 12 -11.68 16.91 28.13
N ALA A 13 -12.22 17.90 27.43
CA ALA A 13 -12.88 19.06 28.03
C ALA A 13 -14.28 18.71 28.54
N PRO A 14 -14.80 19.43 29.56
CA PRO A 14 -16.16 19.26 30.02
C PRO A 14 -17.17 19.56 28.90
N VAL A 15 -18.23 18.76 28.84
CA VAL A 15 -19.28 18.85 27.81
C VAL A 15 -20.00 20.18 27.91
N GLU A 16 -20.08 20.90 26.80
CA GLU A 16 -20.93 22.09 26.68
C GLU A 16 -22.34 21.68 26.25
N HIS A 17 -23.38 22.21 26.88
CA HIS A 17 -24.76 21.85 26.53
C HIS A 17 -25.39 22.89 25.60
N ILE A 18 -25.90 22.44 24.45
CA ILE A 18 -26.79 23.24 23.61
C ILE A 18 -28.18 23.22 24.24
N ALA A 19 -28.70 24.40 24.58
CA ALA A 19 -29.89 24.52 25.43
C ALA A 19 -31.20 24.25 24.67
N THR A 20 -31.25 24.55 23.37
CA THR A 20 -32.48 24.43 22.56
C THR A 20 -32.23 23.81 21.18
N ALA A 21 -33.29 23.24 20.59
CA ALA A 21 -33.23 22.74 19.20
C ALA A 21 -33.06 23.87 18.17
N ALA A 22 -33.60 25.07 18.45
CA ALA A 22 -33.42 26.23 17.59
C ALA A 22 -31.95 26.69 17.55
N GLU A 23 -31.31 26.79 18.72
CA GLU A 23 -29.88 27.11 18.84
C GLU A 23 -29.02 26.08 18.08
N GLU A 24 -29.37 24.81 18.16
CA GLU A 24 -28.66 23.75 17.45
C GLU A 24 -28.72 23.94 15.93
N VAL A 25 -29.90 24.24 15.38
CA VAL A 25 -30.08 24.46 13.93
C VAL A 25 -29.30 25.69 13.47
N GLU A 26 -29.26 26.76 14.25
CA GLU A 26 -28.46 27.96 13.95
C GLU A 26 -26.96 27.65 13.92
N LEU A 27 -26.46 26.90 14.92
CA LEU A 27 -25.06 26.49 14.97
C LEU A 27 -24.69 25.57 13.80
N ILE A 28 -25.57 24.65 13.41
CA ILE A 28 -25.35 23.77 12.24
C ILE A 28 -25.26 24.61 10.96
N ALA A 29 -26.18 25.56 10.78
CA ALA A 29 -26.19 26.42 9.59
C ALA A 29 -24.92 27.28 9.52
N ALA A 30 -24.50 27.87 10.64
CA ALA A 30 -23.27 28.66 10.73
C ALA A 30 -22.02 27.81 10.46
N ALA A 31 -21.91 26.64 11.10
CA ALA A 31 -20.80 25.71 10.88
C ALA A 31 -20.75 25.20 9.43
N GLY A 32 -21.92 24.93 8.81
CA GLY A 32 -22.04 24.57 7.40
C GLY A 32 -21.57 25.68 6.45
N ALA A 33 -21.76 26.95 6.84
CA ALA A 33 -21.26 28.12 6.12
C ALA A 33 -19.76 28.40 6.34
N GLY A 34 -19.09 27.63 7.21
CA GLY A 34 -17.64 27.76 7.48
C GLY A 34 -17.29 28.54 8.75
N ASP A 35 -18.25 28.79 9.64
CA ASP A 35 -17.96 29.37 10.96
C ASP A 35 -17.25 28.34 11.86
N GLU A 36 -15.97 28.59 12.12
CA GLU A 36 -15.11 27.72 12.94
C GLU A 36 -15.56 27.69 14.41
N ASP A 37 -16.00 28.81 14.97
CA ASP A 37 -16.40 28.88 16.38
C ASP A 37 -17.72 28.12 16.59
N ALA A 38 -18.65 28.22 15.63
CA ALA A 38 -19.87 27.41 15.65
C ALA A 38 -19.57 25.90 15.56
N LEU A 39 -18.63 25.50 14.70
CA LEU A 39 -18.21 24.11 14.58
C LEU A 39 -17.56 23.59 15.87
N LEU A 40 -16.68 24.38 16.50
CA LEU A 40 -16.04 24.03 17.77
C LEU A 40 -17.06 23.89 18.90
N ARG A 41 -18.07 24.76 18.93
CA ARG A 41 -19.15 24.68 19.93
C ARG A 41 -20.02 23.44 19.74
N LEU A 42 -20.37 23.11 18.48
CA LEU A 42 -21.03 21.83 18.16
C LEU A 42 -20.16 20.64 18.58
N PHE A 43 -18.86 20.69 18.29
CA PHE A 43 -17.95 19.62 18.65
C PHE A 43 -17.93 19.40 20.17
N ALA A 44 -17.76 20.46 20.97
CA ALA A 44 -17.78 20.41 22.44
C ALA A 44 -19.04 19.76 23.01
N SER A 45 -20.20 19.99 22.37
CA SER A 45 -21.46 19.38 22.79
C SER A 45 -21.62 17.91 22.41
N TYR A 46 -20.98 17.50 21.31
CA TYR A 46 -21.14 16.17 20.75
C TYR A 46 -19.98 15.20 21.07
N VAL A 47 -18.95 15.64 21.79
CA VAL A 47 -17.81 14.81 22.23
C VAL A 47 -18.23 13.45 22.79
N PRO A 48 -19.21 13.32 23.72
CA PRO A 48 -19.57 12.01 24.27
C PRO A 48 -20.05 11.00 23.22
N HIS A 49 -20.79 11.46 22.22
CA HIS A 49 -21.27 10.62 21.11
C HIS A 49 -20.14 10.18 20.20
N LEU A 50 -19.18 11.09 19.95
CA LEU A 50 -17.99 10.79 19.15
C LEU A 50 -17.06 9.83 19.90
N CYS A 51 -16.84 10.02 21.20
CA CYS A 51 -16.08 9.09 22.05
C CYS A 51 -16.67 7.68 22.04
N GLN A 52 -18.00 7.55 22.05
CA GLN A 52 -18.67 6.25 21.92
C GLN A 52 -18.35 5.58 20.56
N ALA A 53 -18.34 6.35 19.47
CA ALA A 53 -17.98 5.83 18.15
C ALA A 53 -16.49 5.45 18.06
N VAL A 54 -15.60 6.32 18.56
CA VAL A 54 -14.15 6.09 18.63
C VAL A 54 -13.83 4.80 19.39
N GLY A 55 -14.51 4.55 20.51
CA GLY A 55 -14.29 3.36 21.35
C GLY A 55 -14.45 2.03 20.60
N ALA A 56 -15.23 1.98 19.52
CA ALA A 56 -15.39 0.79 18.69
C ALA A 56 -14.17 0.50 17.79
N TYR A 57 -13.30 1.48 17.58
CA TYR A 57 -12.21 1.44 16.60
C TYR A 57 -10.80 1.44 17.22
N THR A 58 -10.67 1.62 18.53
CA THR A 58 -9.37 1.70 19.23
C THR A 58 -8.51 0.45 19.12
N LYS A 59 -9.08 -0.69 18.71
CA LYS A 59 -8.34 -1.95 18.46
C LYS A 59 -7.67 -2.00 17.08
N VAL A 60 -8.16 -1.21 16.12
CA VAL A 60 -7.77 -1.28 14.70
C VAL A 60 -7.18 0.03 14.19
N LEU A 61 -7.26 1.10 14.99
CA LEU A 61 -6.81 2.44 14.63
C LEU A 61 -6.19 3.11 15.86
N PRO A 62 -5.03 3.79 15.75
CA PRO A 62 -4.48 4.61 16.83
C PRO A 62 -5.50 5.62 17.33
N LEU A 63 -5.44 5.95 18.63
CA LEU A 63 -6.46 6.79 19.27
C LEU A 63 -6.56 8.18 18.61
N ASP A 64 -5.42 8.78 18.25
CA ASP A 64 -5.39 10.11 17.65
C ASP A 64 -6.02 10.10 16.24
N ASP A 65 -5.73 9.08 15.44
CA ASP A 65 -6.33 8.90 14.11
C ASP A 65 -7.83 8.64 14.22
N ALA A 66 -8.26 7.85 15.21
CA ALA A 66 -9.68 7.61 15.46
C ALA A 66 -10.41 8.89 15.90
N ARG A 67 -9.80 9.70 16.78
CA ARG A 67 -10.33 11.01 17.17
C ARG A 67 -10.47 11.92 15.95
N GLN A 68 -9.43 12.03 15.12
CA GLN A 68 -9.47 12.86 13.90
C GLN A 68 -10.56 12.39 12.91
N ALA A 69 -10.66 11.08 12.65
CA ALA A 69 -11.69 10.53 11.78
C ALA A 69 -13.11 10.78 12.31
N ALA A 70 -13.32 10.65 13.63
CA ALA A 70 -14.61 10.96 14.24
C ALA A 70 -14.96 12.46 14.12
N PHE A 71 -13.98 13.36 14.26
CA PHE A 71 -14.18 14.79 14.01
C PHE A 71 -14.57 15.09 12.56
N LEU A 72 -13.91 14.45 11.58
CA LEU A 72 -14.32 14.54 10.17
C LEU A 72 -15.76 14.02 9.96
N GLY A 73 -16.15 12.97 10.69
CA GLY A 73 -17.52 12.48 10.70
C GLY A 73 -18.53 13.51 11.20
N LEU A 74 -18.20 14.29 12.23
CA LEU A 74 -19.03 15.42 12.66
C LEU A 74 -19.15 16.48 11.56
N VAL A 75 -18.03 16.87 10.93
CA VAL A 75 -18.03 17.85 9.83
C VAL A 75 -18.89 17.35 8.66
N SER A 76 -18.79 16.07 8.31
CA SER A 76 -19.65 15.46 7.28
C SER A 76 -21.12 15.46 7.68
N ALA A 77 -21.44 15.17 8.94
CA ALA A 77 -22.81 15.19 9.46
C ALA A 77 -23.41 16.61 9.39
N VAL A 78 -22.66 17.63 9.80
CA VAL A 78 -23.08 19.05 9.73
C VAL A 78 -23.39 19.45 8.28
N ARG A 79 -22.55 19.05 7.32
CA ARG A 79 -22.76 19.35 5.90
C ARG A 79 -23.94 18.61 5.28
N ALA A 80 -24.27 17.42 5.78
CA ALA A 80 -25.34 16.58 5.27
C ALA A 80 -26.67 16.75 6.04
N PHE A 81 -26.68 17.53 7.12
CA PHE A 81 -27.85 17.68 7.98
C PHE A 81 -28.98 18.42 7.25
N ASP A 82 -30.16 17.80 7.25
CA ASP A 82 -31.39 18.38 6.72
C ASP A 82 -32.42 18.49 7.87
N PRO A 83 -32.77 19.71 8.31
CA PRO A 83 -33.77 19.94 9.35
C PRO A 83 -35.16 19.39 9.00
N ALA A 84 -35.48 19.18 7.72
CA ALA A 84 -36.76 18.60 7.31
C ALA A 84 -36.81 17.07 7.49
N GLN A 85 -35.66 16.41 7.53
CA GLN A 85 -35.55 14.95 7.62
C GLN A 85 -35.14 14.46 9.01
N SER A 86 -34.57 15.32 9.85
CA SER A 86 -34.08 14.94 11.18
C SER A 86 -34.20 16.09 12.18
N ASP A 87 -34.79 15.78 13.35
CA ASP A 87 -35.06 16.78 14.39
C ASP A 87 -33.79 17.22 15.15
N ARG A 88 -32.73 16.40 15.15
CA ARG A 88 -31.50 16.60 15.94
C ARG A 88 -30.27 16.07 15.20
N LEU A 89 -29.11 16.71 15.39
CA LEU A 89 -27.86 16.30 14.75
C LEU A 89 -27.38 14.92 15.23
N VAL A 90 -27.67 14.58 16.49
CA VAL A 90 -27.34 13.27 17.09
C VAL A 90 -27.85 12.08 16.26
N SER A 91 -28.95 12.26 15.53
CA SER A 91 -29.58 11.22 14.70
C SER A 91 -28.69 10.80 13.52
N VAL A 92 -27.89 11.73 12.98
CA VAL A 92 -27.04 11.49 11.81
C VAL A 92 -25.56 11.33 12.16
N ILE A 93 -25.09 11.92 13.27
CA ILE A 93 -23.67 11.89 13.69
C ILE A 93 -23.10 10.47 13.70
N ARG A 94 -23.84 9.51 14.25
CA ARG A 94 -23.35 8.13 14.39
C ARG A 94 -23.01 7.51 13.03
N GLN A 95 -23.86 7.70 12.02
CA GLN A 95 -23.67 7.12 10.70
C GLN A 95 -22.44 7.73 10.01
N HIS A 96 -22.30 9.06 10.07
CA HIS A 96 -21.17 9.75 9.45
C HIS A 96 -19.86 9.48 10.18
N ALA A 97 -19.85 9.50 11.52
CA ALA A 97 -18.68 9.11 12.31
C ALA A 97 -18.24 7.67 12.01
N HIS A 98 -19.19 6.73 11.93
CA HIS A 98 -18.89 5.34 11.60
C HIS A 98 -18.28 5.18 10.20
N ALA A 99 -18.80 5.91 9.20
CA ALA A 99 -18.28 5.87 7.84
C ALA A 99 -16.82 6.35 7.76
N GLU A 100 -16.51 7.51 8.37
CA GLU A 100 -15.14 8.06 8.38
C GLU A 100 -14.18 7.19 9.21
N LEU A 101 -14.61 6.68 10.38
CA LEU A 101 -13.82 5.75 11.19
C LEU A 101 -13.51 4.44 10.44
N SER A 102 -14.50 3.91 9.74
CA SER A 102 -14.34 2.70 8.91
C SER A 102 -13.33 2.95 7.78
N ALA A 103 -13.46 4.08 7.07
CA ALA A 103 -12.54 4.45 6.00
C ALA A 103 -11.10 4.63 6.51
N ALA A 104 -10.92 5.30 7.66
CA ALA A 104 -9.62 5.48 8.28
C ALA A 104 -8.99 4.15 8.72
N ALA A 105 -9.77 3.25 9.35
CA ALA A 105 -9.29 1.93 9.74
C ALA A 105 -8.86 1.07 8.54
N GLN A 106 -9.62 1.14 7.44
CA GLN A 106 -9.24 0.46 6.19
C GLN A 106 -7.95 1.02 5.60
N ALA A 107 -7.76 2.34 5.63
CA ALA A 107 -6.55 2.97 5.13
C ALA A 107 -5.32 2.66 6.01
N ALA A 108 -5.49 2.58 7.32
CA ALA A 108 -4.42 2.29 8.28
C ALA A 108 -3.99 0.82 8.28
N GLY A 109 -4.91 -0.11 8.00
CA GLY A 109 -4.67 -1.55 8.11
C GLY A 109 -3.86 -2.18 6.97
N THR A 110 -3.55 -1.45 5.90
CA THR A 110 -2.90 -2.02 4.71
C THR A 110 -1.73 -1.16 4.25
N GLY A 111 -0.53 -1.74 4.13
CA GLY A 111 0.62 -1.09 3.47
C GLY A 111 0.40 -0.76 1.99
N PHE A 112 -0.71 -1.22 1.42
CA PHE A 112 -1.16 -0.95 0.06
C PHE A 112 -2.64 -0.56 0.09
N THR A 113 -3.03 0.56 -0.52
CA THR A 113 -4.43 0.99 -0.54
C THR A 113 -5.28 0.05 -1.41
N VAL A 114 -6.16 -0.73 -0.79
CA VAL A 114 -7.19 -1.51 -1.50
C VAL A 114 -8.49 -0.69 -1.55
N PRO A 115 -9.17 -0.56 -2.70
CA PRO A 115 -10.45 0.15 -2.77
C PRO A 115 -11.49 -0.44 -1.81
N SER A 116 -12.22 0.42 -1.09
CA SER A 116 -13.17 0.03 -0.03
C SER A 116 -14.18 -1.04 -0.47
N ARG A 117 -14.80 -0.86 -1.64
CA ARG A 117 -15.76 -1.83 -2.21
C ARG A 117 -15.16 -3.21 -2.41
N THR A 118 -13.88 -3.28 -2.77
CA THR A 118 -13.17 -4.55 -2.96
C THR A 118 -12.96 -5.24 -1.61
N VAL A 119 -12.62 -4.48 -0.57
CA VAL A 119 -12.43 -5.02 0.79
C VAL A 119 -13.75 -5.45 1.43
N GLU A 120 -14.80 -4.64 1.31
CA GLU A 120 -16.15 -4.98 1.77
C GLU A 120 -16.65 -6.28 1.11
N ARG A 121 -16.46 -6.40 -0.21
CA ARG A 121 -16.80 -7.61 -0.96
C ARG A 121 -15.99 -8.81 -0.47
N PHE A 122 -14.69 -8.65 -0.24
CA PHE A 122 -13.82 -9.69 0.29
C PHE A 122 -14.30 -10.20 1.66
N PHE A 123 -14.54 -9.31 2.63
CA PHE A 123 -15.03 -9.70 3.95
C PHE A 123 -16.44 -10.30 3.89
N GLY A 124 -17.31 -9.80 2.99
CA GLY A 124 -18.63 -10.38 2.76
C GLY A 124 -18.57 -11.81 2.22
N ILE A 125 -17.63 -12.11 1.33
CA ILE A 125 -17.38 -13.47 0.82
C ILE A 125 -16.85 -14.36 1.94
N LEU A 126 -15.86 -13.89 2.70
CA LEU A 126 -15.23 -14.64 3.79
C LEU A 126 -16.24 -15.02 4.89
N ALA A 127 -17.11 -14.08 5.28
CA ALA A 127 -18.17 -14.34 6.25
C ALA A 127 -19.16 -15.42 5.79
N LYS A 128 -19.53 -15.42 4.50
CA LYS A 128 -20.43 -16.44 3.91
C LYS A 128 -19.80 -17.82 3.82
N ALA A 129 -18.48 -17.89 3.73
CA ALA A 129 -17.72 -19.13 3.77
C ALA A 129 -17.37 -19.60 5.20
N GLY A 130 -17.95 -18.97 6.24
CA GLY A 130 -17.65 -19.34 7.63
C GLY A 130 -16.21 -19.02 8.06
N ASN A 131 -15.58 -18.02 7.44
CA ASN A 131 -14.17 -17.66 7.62
C ASN A 131 -13.14 -18.70 7.13
N ASP A 132 -13.56 -19.68 6.32
CA ASP A 132 -12.63 -20.56 5.60
C ASP A 132 -12.15 -19.87 4.32
N VAL A 133 -10.84 -19.58 4.25
CA VAL A 133 -10.20 -18.92 3.11
C VAL A 133 -10.26 -19.76 1.83
N ALA A 134 -10.10 -21.07 1.93
CA ALA A 134 -10.09 -21.96 0.77
C ALA A 134 -11.50 -22.08 0.17
N GLU A 135 -12.53 -22.14 1.02
CA GLU A 135 -13.91 -22.17 0.57
C GLU A 135 -14.37 -20.79 0.04
N ALA A 136 -13.95 -19.71 0.71
CA ALA A 136 -14.20 -18.34 0.27
C ALA A 136 -13.66 -18.07 -1.14
N ALA A 137 -12.45 -18.54 -1.46
CA ALA A 137 -11.87 -18.40 -2.79
C ALA A 137 -12.64 -19.14 -3.89
N LYS A 138 -13.27 -20.29 -3.57
CA LYS A 138 -14.10 -21.04 -4.52
C LYS A 138 -15.42 -20.34 -4.82
N ILE A 139 -16.03 -19.71 -3.81
CA ILE A 139 -17.31 -19.01 -3.97
C ILE A 139 -17.14 -17.58 -4.48
N ALA A 140 -15.94 -17.00 -4.39
CA ALA A 140 -15.65 -15.63 -4.81
C ALA A 140 -16.13 -15.29 -6.24
N PRO A 141 -15.96 -16.15 -7.27
CA PRO A 141 -16.44 -15.86 -8.62
C PRO A 141 -17.96 -15.65 -8.71
N ALA A 142 -18.74 -16.26 -7.82
CA ALA A 142 -20.19 -16.04 -7.74
C ALA A 142 -20.56 -14.63 -7.23
N TYR A 143 -19.59 -13.90 -6.66
CA TYR A 143 -19.75 -12.55 -6.11
C TYR A 143 -18.91 -11.51 -6.88
N GLU A 144 -18.68 -11.74 -8.17
CA GLU A 144 -17.93 -10.82 -9.05
C GLU A 144 -16.49 -10.54 -8.57
N MET A 145 -15.84 -11.53 -7.96
CA MET A 145 -14.43 -11.46 -7.58
C MET A 145 -13.72 -12.73 -8.04
N THR A 146 -12.69 -12.62 -8.88
CA THR A 146 -11.93 -13.82 -9.29
C THR A 146 -11.17 -14.39 -8.09
N ALA A 147 -10.85 -15.69 -8.13
CA ALA A 147 -10.05 -16.32 -7.09
C ALA A 147 -8.68 -15.63 -6.94
N ASP A 148 -8.03 -15.26 -8.05
CA ASP A 148 -6.77 -14.53 -8.04
C ASP A 148 -6.88 -13.15 -7.38
N THR A 149 -7.95 -12.40 -7.68
CA THR A 149 -8.21 -11.13 -7.00
C THR A 149 -8.50 -11.33 -5.52
N PHE A 150 -9.25 -12.37 -5.15
CA PHE A 150 -9.50 -12.73 -3.75
C PHE A 150 -8.20 -12.99 -2.98
N TYR A 151 -7.28 -13.79 -3.55
CA TYR A 151 -5.97 -14.02 -2.94
C TYR A 151 -5.08 -12.78 -2.92
N SER A 152 -5.18 -11.91 -3.92
CA SER A 152 -4.46 -10.63 -3.95
C SER A 152 -4.92 -9.70 -2.82
N VAL A 153 -6.23 -9.62 -2.59
CA VAL A 153 -6.82 -8.84 -1.49
C VAL A 153 -6.48 -9.46 -0.14
N LEU A 154 -6.57 -10.79 -0.01
CA LEU A 154 -6.11 -11.49 1.19
C LEU A 154 -4.66 -11.14 1.50
N GLY A 155 -3.78 -11.25 0.49
CA GLY A 155 -2.37 -10.88 0.60
C GLY A 155 -2.20 -9.45 1.09
N ALA A 156 -2.88 -8.47 0.48
CA ALA A 156 -2.81 -7.06 0.88
C ALA A 156 -3.32 -6.80 2.31
N VAL A 157 -4.42 -7.45 2.72
CA VAL A 157 -4.98 -7.35 4.08
C VAL A 157 -4.05 -8.00 5.11
N THR A 158 -3.47 -9.16 4.79
CA THR A 158 -2.51 -9.85 5.67
C THR A 158 -1.12 -9.21 5.67
N ALA A 159 -0.74 -8.48 4.61
CA ALA A 159 0.54 -7.79 4.52
C ALA A 159 0.62 -6.55 5.44
N GLY A 160 -0.52 -6.10 5.97
CA GLY A 160 -0.55 -5.17 7.10
C GLY A 160 -0.16 -5.82 8.44
N ALA A 161 -0.14 -7.16 8.53
CA ALA A 161 0.46 -7.86 9.65
C ALA A 161 1.98 -7.82 9.49
N SER A 162 2.68 -7.41 10.55
CA SER A 162 4.15 -7.37 10.59
C SER A 162 4.71 -8.71 10.12
N LEU A 163 5.76 -8.65 9.28
CA LEU A 163 6.51 -9.84 8.87
C LEU A 163 6.98 -10.63 10.10
N GLU A 164 7.32 -9.94 11.20
CA GLU A 164 7.70 -10.54 12.49
C GLU A 164 6.55 -11.36 13.08
N THR A 165 5.33 -10.83 13.10
CA THR A 165 4.14 -11.55 13.60
C THR A 165 3.81 -12.77 12.71
N ALA A 166 4.02 -12.65 11.39
CA ALA A 166 3.86 -13.77 10.47
C ALA A 166 4.95 -14.86 10.65
N LEU A 167 6.19 -14.46 10.95
CA LEU A 167 7.30 -15.36 11.30
C LEU A 167 7.01 -16.11 12.60
N GLU A 168 6.53 -15.41 13.64
CA GLU A 168 6.20 -15.98 14.94
C GLU A 168 5.02 -16.96 14.90
N ALA A 169 3.97 -16.65 14.13
CA ALA A 169 2.74 -17.45 14.10
C ALA A 169 2.84 -18.78 13.32
N ARG A 170 3.78 -18.91 12.38
CA ARG A 170 3.88 -20.09 11.49
C ARG A 170 5.16 -20.90 11.63
N GLY A 171 6.07 -20.52 12.52
CA GLY A 171 7.36 -21.17 12.70
C GLY A 171 8.25 -21.03 11.45
N ASP A 172 9.56 -21.08 11.66
CA ASP A 172 10.61 -20.90 10.64
C ASP A 172 10.49 -21.78 9.37
N ALA A 173 9.57 -22.73 9.33
CA ALA A 173 9.58 -23.84 8.37
C ALA A 173 8.67 -23.69 7.13
N VAL A 174 7.84 -22.65 7.00
CA VAL A 174 6.83 -22.57 5.90
C VAL A 174 6.94 -21.33 5.02
N PHE A 175 8.05 -20.60 5.09
CA PHE A 175 8.47 -19.70 4.02
C PHE A 175 9.80 -20.18 3.44
N GLY A 176 9.71 -21.13 2.51
CA GLY A 176 10.71 -21.20 1.47
C GLY A 176 10.67 -19.88 0.70
N ASN A 177 11.68 -19.03 0.91
CA ASN A 177 12.03 -17.91 0.02
C ASN A 177 11.17 -16.62 0.13
N VAL A 178 10.92 -16.10 1.34
CA VAL A 178 10.53 -14.68 1.48
C VAL A 178 11.79 -13.84 1.33
N VAL A 179 11.84 -13.15 0.19
CA VAL A 179 13.00 -12.48 -0.39
C VAL A 179 14.05 -13.46 -0.90
N ALA A 180 13.74 -14.18 -1.98
CA ALA A 180 14.79 -14.38 -2.96
C ALA A 180 15.30 -12.96 -3.30
N PRO A 181 16.56 -12.60 -2.98
CA PRO A 181 17.08 -11.31 -3.41
C PRO A 181 16.84 -11.22 -4.90
N ARG A 182 16.20 -10.14 -5.31
CA ARG A 182 16.05 -9.80 -6.72
C ARG A 182 17.46 -9.64 -7.28
N GLU A 183 17.99 -10.72 -7.86
CA GLU A 183 19.23 -10.81 -8.63
C GLU A 183 20.37 -9.94 -8.09
N ILE A 184 20.73 -10.08 -6.81
CA ILE A 184 22.12 -9.80 -6.44
C ILE A 184 22.89 -10.98 -7.01
N ALA A 185 23.60 -10.77 -8.12
CA ALA A 185 24.52 -11.76 -8.66
C ALA A 185 25.33 -12.34 -7.50
N ASP A 186 25.22 -13.65 -7.27
CA ASP A 186 25.86 -14.28 -6.13
C ASP A 186 27.38 -14.00 -6.21
N ALA A 187 28.07 -13.99 -5.07
CA ALA A 187 29.52 -13.77 -5.06
C ALA A 187 30.25 -14.72 -6.05
N GLU A 188 29.68 -15.91 -6.25
CA GLU A 188 30.09 -16.91 -7.23
C GLU A 188 29.94 -16.42 -8.68
N ASP A 189 28.81 -15.81 -9.06
CA ASP A 189 28.57 -15.25 -10.39
C ASP A 189 29.60 -14.18 -10.74
N ARG A 190 29.94 -13.31 -9.77
CA ARG A 190 30.94 -12.25 -9.97
C ARG A 190 32.32 -12.84 -10.26
N VAL A 191 32.69 -13.92 -9.56
CA VAL A 191 33.96 -14.63 -9.77
C VAL A 191 33.98 -15.31 -11.14
N LEU A 192 32.89 -15.95 -11.55
CA LEU A 192 32.78 -16.61 -12.85
C LEU A 192 32.86 -15.60 -14.01
N VAL A 193 32.17 -14.46 -13.89
CA VAL A 193 32.25 -13.38 -14.89
C VAL A 193 33.67 -12.84 -15.00
N GLU A 194 34.37 -12.63 -13.88
CA GLU A 194 35.76 -12.16 -13.90
C GLU A 194 36.69 -13.20 -14.56
N LEU A 195 36.53 -14.48 -14.23
CA LEU A 195 37.29 -15.57 -14.84
C LEU A 195 37.05 -15.66 -16.36
N ALA A 196 35.81 -15.51 -16.80
CA ALA A 196 35.44 -15.48 -18.22
C ALA A 196 36.16 -14.33 -18.96
N PHE A 197 36.12 -13.11 -18.42
CA PHE A 197 36.75 -11.96 -19.06
C PHE A 197 38.29 -11.98 -19.05
N ARG A 198 38.92 -12.78 -18.19
CA ARG A 198 40.37 -13.03 -18.23
C ARG A 198 40.80 -13.92 -19.40
N ALA A 199 39.87 -14.68 -20.00
CA ALA A 199 40.16 -15.62 -21.09
C ALA A 199 40.15 -14.98 -22.50
N VAL A 200 39.80 -13.70 -22.60
CA VAL A 200 39.68 -12.96 -23.87
C VAL A 200 40.63 -11.78 -23.90
N ASP A 201 40.95 -11.31 -25.11
CA ASP A 201 41.75 -10.10 -25.28
C ASP A 201 40.95 -8.82 -24.96
N ASP A 202 41.63 -7.68 -24.86
CA ASP A 202 41.01 -6.41 -24.46
C ASP A 202 39.90 -5.97 -25.45
N PHE A 203 40.08 -6.22 -26.75
CA PHE A 203 39.10 -5.86 -27.75
C PHE A 203 37.84 -6.75 -27.68
N GLU A 204 38.02 -8.05 -27.52
CA GLU A 204 36.94 -9.02 -27.28
C GLU A 204 36.19 -8.71 -25.97
N ARG A 205 36.92 -8.34 -24.92
CA ARG A 205 36.36 -7.89 -23.64
C ARG A 205 35.47 -6.68 -23.83
N ASP A 206 35.97 -5.62 -24.47
CA ASP A 206 35.22 -4.38 -24.66
C ASP A 206 33.95 -4.59 -25.50
N VAL A 207 34.03 -5.40 -26.55
CA VAL A 207 32.86 -5.80 -27.35
C VAL A 207 31.82 -6.50 -26.48
N CYS A 208 32.22 -7.48 -25.67
CA CYS A 208 31.30 -8.22 -24.81
C CYS A 208 30.74 -7.35 -23.68
N ARG A 209 31.52 -6.44 -23.10
CA ARG A 209 31.03 -5.55 -22.03
C ARG A 209 29.94 -4.61 -22.53
N LEU A 210 30.11 -4.03 -23.72
CA LEU A 210 29.09 -3.18 -24.35
C LEU A 210 27.87 -4.01 -24.79
N ALA A 211 28.08 -5.18 -25.38
CA ALA A 211 26.99 -6.02 -25.90
C ALA A 211 26.05 -6.55 -24.82
N TYR A 212 26.51 -6.68 -23.58
CA TYR A 212 25.75 -7.22 -22.46
C TYR A 212 25.52 -6.22 -21.32
N GLY A 213 25.86 -4.94 -21.53
CA GLY A 213 25.59 -3.89 -20.54
C GLY A 213 26.48 -3.91 -19.29
N PHE A 214 27.67 -4.54 -19.33
CA PHE A 214 28.63 -4.51 -18.21
C PHE A 214 29.31 -3.14 -18.01
N SER A 215 29.09 -2.19 -18.91
CA SER A 215 29.59 -0.82 -18.79
C SER A 215 28.52 0.13 -18.26
N ASP A 216 27.37 0.22 -18.96
CA ASP A 216 26.34 1.23 -18.71
C ASP A 216 24.97 0.63 -18.33
N PHE A 217 24.93 -0.64 -17.95
CA PHE A 217 23.70 -1.42 -17.64
C PHE A 217 22.69 -1.57 -18.80
N ASP A 218 23.01 -1.04 -19.99
CA ASP A 218 22.20 -1.18 -21.20
C ASP A 218 22.97 -1.93 -22.32
N PRO A 219 22.44 -3.07 -22.82
CA PRO A 219 23.03 -3.80 -23.94
C PRO A 219 23.05 -2.98 -25.24
N VAL A 220 24.23 -2.79 -25.82
CA VAL A 220 24.40 -2.00 -27.06
C VAL A 220 24.30 -2.91 -28.30
N PRO A 221 23.57 -2.51 -29.37
CA PRO A 221 23.53 -3.27 -30.62
C PRO A 221 24.89 -3.35 -31.33
N ASP A 222 25.21 -4.50 -31.96
CA ASP A 222 26.51 -4.76 -32.63
C ASP A 222 26.92 -3.69 -33.65
N ALA A 223 25.95 -3.09 -34.35
CA ALA A 223 26.22 -2.03 -35.32
C ALA A 223 26.74 -0.75 -34.64
N GLU A 224 26.16 -0.41 -33.49
CA GLU A 224 26.56 0.74 -32.70
C GLU A 224 27.89 0.50 -31.97
N ILE A 225 28.11 -0.70 -31.43
CA ILE A 225 29.41 -1.11 -30.89
C ILE A 225 30.51 -0.94 -31.93
N GLY A 226 30.22 -1.36 -33.17
CA GLY A 226 31.15 -1.20 -34.30
C GLY A 226 31.51 0.25 -34.55
N HIS A 227 30.55 1.17 -34.43
CA HIS A 227 30.80 2.60 -34.52
C HIS A 227 31.67 3.10 -33.35
N ARG A 228 31.31 2.75 -32.11
CA ARG A 228 31.97 3.20 -30.87
C ARG A 228 33.44 2.76 -30.77
N LEU A 229 33.78 1.54 -31.18
CA LEU A 229 35.11 0.96 -31.01
C LEU A 229 36.07 1.18 -32.21
N GLY A 230 35.72 2.03 -33.18
CA GLY A 230 36.62 2.37 -34.30
C GLY A 230 36.07 2.06 -35.70
N LYS A 231 34.77 2.20 -35.92
CA LYS A 231 34.07 2.02 -37.22
C LYS A 231 34.26 0.64 -37.84
N PHE A 232 34.03 -0.41 -37.05
CA PHE A 232 33.95 -1.78 -37.53
C PHE A 232 32.57 -2.13 -38.09
N SER A 233 32.52 -3.08 -39.03
CA SER A 233 31.24 -3.59 -39.53
C SER A 233 30.52 -4.39 -38.45
N ARG A 234 29.17 -4.37 -38.49
CA ARG A 234 28.30 -5.18 -37.61
C ARG A 234 28.73 -6.65 -37.60
N LEU A 235 29.02 -7.21 -38.77
CA LEU A 235 29.42 -8.63 -38.93
C LEU A 235 30.76 -8.92 -38.25
N LYS A 236 31.72 -7.96 -38.27
CA LYS A 236 32.98 -8.12 -37.55
C LYS A 236 32.74 -8.17 -36.05
N ILE A 237 31.93 -7.26 -35.50
CA ILE A 237 31.58 -7.25 -34.08
C ILE A 237 30.87 -8.54 -33.66
N GLN A 238 29.89 -9.00 -34.44
CA GLN A 238 29.20 -10.25 -34.19
C GLN A 238 30.16 -11.45 -34.13
N ARG A 239 31.08 -11.56 -35.09
CA ARG A 239 32.10 -12.63 -35.12
C ARG A 239 33.06 -12.56 -33.93
N THR A 240 33.49 -11.36 -33.56
CA THR A 240 34.33 -11.13 -32.37
C THR A 240 33.61 -11.58 -31.11
N ARG A 241 32.34 -11.18 -30.92
CA ARG A 241 31.53 -11.60 -29.76
C ARG A 241 31.35 -13.12 -29.71
N THR A 242 31.01 -13.77 -30.82
CA THR A 242 30.86 -15.23 -30.87
C THR A 242 32.16 -15.94 -30.51
N ARG A 243 33.31 -15.46 -31.01
CA ARG A 243 34.63 -16.00 -30.65
C ARG A 243 34.95 -15.81 -29.17
N ALA A 244 34.71 -14.61 -28.64
CA ALA A 244 34.94 -14.28 -27.24
C ALA A 244 34.12 -15.19 -26.31
N LEU A 245 32.83 -15.39 -26.59
CA LEU A 245 31.96 -16.31 -25.84
C LEU A 245 32.45 -17.76 -25.90
N GLY A 246 33.00 -18.18 -27.05
CA GLY A 246 33.62 -19.50 -27.19
C GLY A 246 34.83 -19.66 -26.25
N LYS A 247 35.73 -18.67 -26.20
CA LYS A 247 36.89 -18.67 -25.29
C LYS A 247 36.46 -18.67 -23.81
N MET A 248 35.49 -17.82 -23.46
CA MET A 248 34.90 -17.74 -22.12
C MET A 248 34.32 -19.09 -21.69
N ARG A 249 33.54 -19.75 -22.55
CA ARG A 249 32.97 -21.08 -22.28
C ARG A 249 34.04 -22.12 -21.99
N SER A 250 35.12 -22.14 -22.79
CA SER A 250 36.24 -23.04 -22.57
C SER A 250 36.94 -22.78 -21.24
N ALA A 251 37.12 -21.52 -20.87
CA ALA A 251 37.79 -21.14 -19.62
C ALA A 251 36.97 -21.48 -18.37
N LEU A 252 35.64 -21.43 -18.47
CA LEU A 252 34.73 -21.83 -17.40
C LEU A 252 34.54 -23.35 -17.29
N GLY A 253 35.22 -24.14 -18.12
CA GLY A 253 35.09 -25.60 -18.09
C GLY A 253 33.73 -26.11 -18.58
N ALA A 254 32.91 -25.25 -19.21
CA ALA A 254 31.60 -25.60 -19.75
C ALA A 254 31.69 -26.36 -21.10
N LEU A 255 32.81 -27.04 -21.36
CA LEU A 255 33.02 -27.89 -22.54
C LEU A 255 32.70 -29.34 -22.17
N ASN A 256 31.45 -29.72 -22.45
CA ASN A 256 30.86 -31.05 -22.68
C ASN A 256 29.58 -31.27 -21.88
N ALA A 257 28.49 -30.69 -22.39
CA ALA A 257 27.16 -31.28 -22.37
C ALA A 257 26.65 -31.28 -23.82
#